data_AF-A0A1G6MZB2-F1
#
_entry.id   AF-A0A1G6MZB2-F1
#
_cell.length_a   1.000
_cell.length_b   1.000
_cell.length_c   1.000
_cell.angle_alpha   90.00
_cell.angle_beta   90.00
_cell.angle_gamma   90.00
#
_symmetry.space_group_name_H-M   'P 1'
#
loop_
_entity.id
_entity.type
_entity.pdbx_description
1 polymer ?
#
loop_
_entity_poly.entity_id
_entity_poly.type
_entity_poly.pdbx_seq_one_letter_code
_entity_poly.pdbx_strand_id
1 'polypeptide(L)'
;MKLDLNGFNQLNMILMFGITVLSNIFVGLGLGWIFDEFFNQNFFKIIFMFLGIASGLYFGIKDLIREADKYDKAERTSKKTDDKNDNNFDN
;
A
#
# COMPACT_ATOMS: atom_id res chain seq x y z
N MET A 1 -25.81 -15.04 6.92
CA MET A 1 -24.34 -14.89 6.87
C MET A 1 -24.02 -13.41 7.06
N LYS A 2 -23.44 -13.01 8.20
CA LYS A 2 -22.84 -11.68 8.32
C LYS A 2 -21.61 -11.68 7.41
N LEU A 3 -21.68 -10.95 6.30
CA LEU A 3 -20.51 -10.69 5.46
C LEU A 3 -19.53 -9.89 6.30
N ASP A 4 -18.40 -10.51 6.63
CA ASP A 4 -17.34 -9.93 7.44
C ASP A 4 -16.54 -8.94 6.57
N LEU A 5 -17.13 -7.76 6.34
CA LEU A 5 -16.58 -6.69 5.48
C LEU A 5 -15.19 -6.24 5.93
N ASN A 6 -14.86 -6.42 7.21
CA ASN A 6 -13.56 -6.06 7.78
C ASN A 6 -12.43 -6.95 7.27
N GLY A 7 -12.70 -8.25 7.03
CA GLY A 7 -11.71 -9.17 6.46
C GLY A 7 -11.40 -8.87 4.99
N PHE A 8 -12.42 -8.46 4.22
CA PHE A 8 -12.24 -8.10 2.80
C PHE A 8 -11.36 -6.86 2.61
N ASN A 9 -11.53 -5.84 3.45
CA ASN A 9 -10.75 -4.61 3.36
C ASN A 9 -9.28 -4.81 3.74
N GLN A 10 -8.98 -5.61 4.78
CA GLN A 10 -7.60 -5.96 5.13
C GLN A 10 -6.91 -6.78 4.02
N LEU A 11 -7.64 -7.72 3.41
CA LEU A 11 -7.11 -8.54 2.34
C LEU A 11 -6.80 -7.71 1.08
N ASN A 12 -7.69 -6.79 0.72
CA ASN A 12 -7.48 -5.87 -0.41
C ASN A 12 -6.22 -5.00 -0.21
N MET A 13 -5.99 -4.53 1.02
CA MET A 13 -4.83 -3.72 1.35
C MET A 13 -3.52 -4.52 1.22
N ILE A 14 -3.48 -5.76 1.73
CA ILE A 14 -2.34 -6.68 1.54
C ILE A 14 -2.12 -6.98 0.05
N LEU A 15 -3.19 -7.19 -0.72
CA LEU A 15 -3.11 -7.47 -2.15
C LEU A 15 -2.53 -6.28 -2.92
N MET A 16 -3.01 -5.06 -2.68
CA MET A 16 -2.49 -3.85 -3.31
C MET A 16 -1.02 -3.61 -2.95
N PHE A 17 -0.62 -3.86 -1.70
CA PHE A 17 0.78 -3.80 -1.29
C PHE A 17 1.63 -4.83 -2.04
N GLY A 18 1.18 -6.10 -2.08
CA GLY A 18 1.86 -7.16 -2.81
C GLY A 18 2.03 -6.84 -4.29
N ILE A 19 0.97 -6.36 -4.94
CA ILE A 19 0.99 -5.96 -6.35
C ILE A 19 1.96 -4.78 -6.57
N THR A 20 1.98 -3.80 -5.67
CA THR A 20 2.87 -2.62 -5.77
C THR A 20 4.34 -3.01 -5.62
N VAL A 21 4.66 -3.88 -4.66
CA VAL A 21 6.02 -4.36 -4.45
C VAL A 21 6.47 -5.22 -5.62
N LEU A 22 5.65 -6.19 -6.05
CA LEU A 22 5.94 -7.04 -7.20
C LEU A 22 6.11 -6.22 -8.48
N SER A 23 5.22 -5.26 -8.76
CA SER A 23 5.32 -4.39 -9.94
C SER A 23 6.62 -3.60 -9.95
N ASN A 24 7.05 -3.05 -8.83
CA ASN A 24 8.32 -2.31 -8.76
C ASN A 24 9.55 -3.23 -8.91
N ILE A 25 9.50 -4.46 -8.40
CA ILE A 25 10.55 -5.47 -8.65
C ILE A 25 10.62 -5.81 -10.13
N PHE A 26 9.47 -6.06 -10.79
CA PHE A 26 9.40 -6.32 -12.23
C PHE A 26 9.92 -5.14 -13.06
N VAL A 27 9.52 -3.91 -12.73
CA VAL A 27 9.98 -2.69 -13.42
C VAL A 27 11.48 -2.48 -13.21
N GLY A 28 11.99 -2.66 -11.98
CA GLY A 28 13.41 -2.55 -11.66
C GLY A 28 14.28 -3.58 -12.39
N LEU A 29 13.82 -4.83 -12.46
CA LEU A 29 14.48 -5.89 -13.22
C LEU A 29 14.42 -5.63 -14.74
N GLY A 30 13.27 -5.21 -15.26
CA GLY A 30 13.08 -4.91 -16.68
C GLY A 30 13.93 -3.73 -17.16
N LEU A 31 13.92 -2.62 -16.40
CA LEU A 31 14.79 -1.48 -16.66
C LEU A 31 16.27 -1.85 -16.51
N GLY A 32 16.61 -2.65 -15.50
CA GLY A 32 17.96 -3.16 -15.31
C GLY A 32 18.46 -3.97 -16.49
N TRP A 33 17.61 -4.80 -17.11
CA TRP A 33 17.95 -5.58 -18.30
C TRP A 33 18.17 -4.70 -19.54
N ILE A 34 17.27 -3.74 -19.79
CA ILE A 34 17.38 -2.80 -20.93
C ILE A 34 18.65 -1.97 -20.85
N PHE A 35 19.01 -1.49 -19.65
CA PHE A 35 20.24 -0.70 -19.46
C PHE A 35 21.51 -1.55 -19.58
N ASP A 36 21.47 -2.82 -19.20
CA ASP A 36 22.61 -3.75 -19.36
C ASP A 36 22.95 -3.94 -20.84
N GLU A 37 21.92 -4.11 -21.68
CA GLU A 37 22.04 -4.23 -23.14
C GLU A 37 22.63 -2.95 -23.77
N PHE A 38 22.27 -1.77 -23.25
CA PHE A 38 22.67 -0.48 -23.82
C PHE A 38 24.09 -0.04 -23.41
N PHE A 39 24.50 -0.34 -22.18
CA PHE A 39 25.76 0.15 -21.61
C PHE A 39 26.86 -0.93 -21.50
N ASN A 40 26.54 -2.21 -21.73
CA ASN A 40 27.49 -3.34 -21.66
C ASN A 40 28.29 -3.39 -20.34
N GLN A 41 27.70 -2.85 -19.27
CA GLN A 41 28.32 -2.65 -17.95
C GLN A 41 27.32 -3.11 -16.89
N ASN A 42 27.63 -4.24 -16.24
CA ASN A 42 26.79 -4.89 -15.21
C ASN A 42 26.47 -4.00 -13.99
N PHE A 43 27.14 -2.85 -13.86
CA PHE A 43 27.00 -1.94 -12.72
C PHE A 43 25.60 -1.30 -12.65
N PHE A 44 25.02 -0.95 -13.80
CA PHE A 44 23.70 -0.32 -13.85
C PHE A 44 22.58 -1.26 -13.41
N LYS A 45 22.69 -2.54 -13.77
CA LYS A 45 21.73 -3.58 -13.35
C LYS A 45 21.64 -3.68 -11.83
N ILE A 46 22.79 -3.65 -11.14
CA ILE A 46 22.87 -3.69 -9.68
C ILE A 46 22.25 -2.44 -9.06
N ILE A 47 22.58 -1.24 -9.55
CA ILE A 47 22.00 -0.01 -9.02
C ILE A 47 20.49 0.00 -9.20
N PHE A 48 19.98 -0.30 -10.39
CA PHE A 48 18.54 -0.30 -10.66
C PHE A 48 17.79 -1.41 -9.91
N MET A 49 18.44 -2.55 -9.64
CA MET A 49 17.87 -3.58 -8.78
C MET A 49 17.69 -3.05 -7.34
N PHE A 50 18.72 -2.44 -6.75
CA PHE A 50 18.60 -1.84 -5.42
C PHE A 50 17.61 -0.67 -5.40
N LEU A 51 17.57 0.15 -6.46
CA LEU A 51 16.64 1.26 -6.58
C LEU A 51 15.19 0.78 -6.70
N GLY A 52 14.93 -0.27 -7.49
CA GLY A 52 13.60 -0.86 -7.66
C GLY A 52 13.09 -1.53 -6.39
N ILE A 53 13.97 -2.23 -5.67
CA ILE A 53 13.63 -2.83 -4.36
C ILE A 53 13.36 -1.73 -3.33
N ALA A 54 14.26 -0.75 -3.22
CA ALA A 54 14.13 0.34 -2.24
C ALA A 54 12.91 1.22 -2.52
N SER A 55 12.64 1.57 -3.78
CA SER A 55 11.46 2.37 -4.12
C SER A 55 10.16 1.58 -3.93
N GLY A 56 10.15 0.30 -4.31
CA GLY A 56 9.00 -0.59 -4.15
C GLY A 56 8.63 -0.81 -2.69
N LEU A 57 9.63 -1.02 -1.83
CA LEU A 57 9.42 -1.13 -0.39
C LEU A 57 9.00 0.21 0.22
N TYR A 58 9.66 1.33 -0.13
CA TYR A 58 9.32 2.63 0.44
C TYR A 58 7.88 3.06 0.08
N PHE A 59 7.50 2.97 -1.20
CA PHE A 59 6.15 3.31 -1.62
C PHE A 59 5.12 2.32 -1.09
N GLY A 60 5.37 1.01 -1.16
CA GLY A 60 4.47 0.01 -0.63
C GLY A 60 4.19 0.20 0.87
N ILE A 61 5.25 0.35 1.68
CA ILE A 61 5.11 0.52 3.14
C ILE A 61 4.40 1.85 3.46
N LYS A 62 4.75 2.93 2.77
CA LYS A 62 4.11 4.23 2.95
C LYS A 62 2.62 4.19 2.65
N ASP A 63 2.22 3.49 1.60
CA ASP A 63 0.81 3.34 1.23
C ASP A 63 0.07 2.48 2.24
N LEU A 64 0.70 1.39 2.71
CA LEU A 64 0.14 0.52 3.75
C LEU A 64 -0.13 1.28 5.06
N ILE A 65 0.82 2.11 5.51
CA ILE A 65 0.66 2.93 6.73
C ILE A 65 -0.46 3.97 6.53
N ARG A 66 -0.49 4.63 5.37
CA ARG A 66 -1.49 5.66 5.07
C ARG A 66 -2.91 5.11 5.01
N GLU A 67 -3.07 3.93 4.43
CA GLU A 67 -4.36 3.26 4.33
C GLU A 67 -4.80 2.79 5.74
N ALA A 68 -3.89 2.20 6.53
CA ALA A 68 -4.15 1.80 7.92
C ALA A 68 -4.61 2.98 8.79
N ASP A 69 -3.96 4.14 8.70
CA ASP A 69 -4.35 5.37 9.41
C ASP A 69 -5.74 5.88 9.00
N LYS A 70 -6.12 5.71 7.73
CA LYS A 70 -7.47 6.07 7.25
C LYS A 70 -8.54 5.18 7.86
N TYR A 71 -8.29 3.87 7.97
CA TYR A 71 -9.23 2.95 8.62
C TYR A 71 -9.43 3.32 10.09
N ASP A 72 -8.36 3.62 10.81
CA ASP A 72 -8.43 3.99 12.24
C ASP A 72 -9.16 5.33 12.45
N LYS A 73 -8.96 6.31 11.56
CA LYS A 73 -9.73 7.56 11.57
C LYS A 73 -11.20 7.37 11.22
N ALA A 74 -11.52 6.52 10.25
CA ALA A 74 -12.90 6.24 9.87
C ALA A 74 -13.70 5.66 11.04
N GLU A 75 -13.13 4.69 11.77
CA GLU A 75 -13.80 4.07 12.92
C GLU A 75 -14.07 5.07 14.06
N ARG A 76 -13.11 5.95 14.37
CA ARG A 76 -13.27 6.98 15.41
C ARG A 76 -14.33 8.03 15.06
N THR A 77 -14.54 8.30 13.78
CA THR A 77 -15.54 9.28 13.32
C THR A 77 -16.96 8.69 13.35
N SER A 78 -17.09 7.38 13.08
CA SER A 78 -18.37 6.67 13.23
C SER A 78 -18.85 6.66 14.68
N LYS A 79 -17.99 6.28 15.64
CA LYS A 79 -18.36 6.26 17.08
C LYS A 79 -18.77 7.63 17.64
N LYS A 80 -18.18 8.72 17.16
CA LYS A 80 -18.52 10.09 17.63
C LYS A 80 -19.87 10.59 17.13
N THR A 81 -20.41 10.02 16.06
CA THR A 81 -21.69 10.45 15.48
C THR A 81 -22.86 9.77 16.18
N ASP A 82 -22.70 8.50 16.57
CA ASP A 82 -23.70 7.74 17.32
C ASP A 82 -23.95 8.35 18.71
N ASP A 83 -22.89 8.74 19.43
CA ASP A 83 -22.99 9.39 20.75
C ASP A 83 -23.71 10.76 20.72
N LYS A 84 -23.67 11.48 19.60
CA LYS A 84 -24.33 12.78 19.47
C LYS A 84 -25.82 12.69 19.15
N ASN A 85 -26.29 11.56 18.65
CA ASN A 85 -27.69 11.40 18.26
C ASN A 85 -28.60 11.02 19.45
N ASP A 86 -28.08 10.27 20.42
CA ASP A 86 -28.83 9.92 21.64
C ASP A 86 -29.11 11.15 22.53
N ASN A 87 -28.21 12.13 22.57
CA ASN A 87 -28.36 13.32 23.42
C ASN A 87 -29.36 14.37 22.89
N ASN A 88 -30.01 14.12 21.74
CA ASN A 88 -30.89 15.09 21.08
C ASN A 88 -32.35 14.63 20.97
N PHE A 89 -32.70 13.48 21.57
CA PHE A 89 -34.06 12.94 21.61
C PHE A 89 -34.84 13.30 22.88
N ASP A 90 -34.21 13.96 23.85
CA ASP A 90 -34.79 14.27 25.16
C ASP A 90 -35.22 15.75 25.36
N ASN A 91 -35.36 16.54 24.28
CA ASN A 91 -35.87 17.93 24.34
C ASN A 91 -37.21 18.11 23.64
#